data_AF-A0AAW6NGR9-F1
#
_entry.id   AF-A0AAW6NGR9-F1
#
_cell.length_a   1.000
_cell.length_b   1.000
_cell.length_c   1.000
_cell.angle_alpha   90.00
_cell.angle_beta   90.00
_cell.angle_gamma   90.00
#
_symmetry.space_group_name_H-M   'P 1'
#
loop_
_entity.id
_entity.type
_entity.pdbx_description
1 polymer ?
#
loop_
_entity_poly.entity_id
_entity_poly.type
_entity_poly.pdbx_seq_one_letter_code
_entity_poly.pdbx_strand_id
1 'polypeptide(L)'
;MVFAGGHFYTSAWKSLKNRTATMDTLVALGTGAAWLYSMSVNVWPQWFPMEARHLYYEASAMIIGLINLGHMLEARARERSPKALERLLDLTPPTARVVTDDGEKSVPLSEVQPGMTLRLTTGDRVPVDGEITQGDAWLDEAMLTGEPIPQQKSQGDAVHAGTVVQDGSVLFRASAVGSHTTLSRIIRMVRQAQSSKPEIGQLADKISAIFVPVVVGIALLSAAIWYFFGPAPQIVYTLVIA
;
A
#
# COMPACT_ATOMS: atom_id res chain seq x y z
N MET A 1 17.89 -18.35 8.65
CA MET A 1 16.58 -18.33 9.35
C MET A 1 16.23 -16.98 9.92
N VAL A 2 16.89 -16.52 10.99
CA VAL A 2 16.49 -15.31 11.74
C VAL A 2 16.55 -14.03 10.88
N PHE A 3 17.66 -13.79 10.19
CA PHE A 3 17.83 -12.58 9.37
C PHE A 3 17.00 -12.59 8.07
N ALA A 4 17.04 -13.70 7.32
CA ALA A 4 16.38 -13.78 6.00
C ALA A 4 14.87 -14.10 6.08
N GLY A 5 14.41 -14.72 7.16
CA GLY A 5 13.02 -15.19 7.30
C GLY A 5 12.27 -14.61 8.50
N GLY A 6 12.91 -13.76 9.33
CA GLY A 6 12.31 -13.24 10.56
C GLY A 6 10.96 -12.56 10.36
N HIS A 7 10.77 -11.90 9.22
CA HIS A 7 9.49 -11.25 8.88
C HIS A 7 8.34 -12.26 8.79
N PHE A 8 8.54 -13.44 8.16
CA PHE A 8 7.52 -14.51 8.10
C PHE A 8 7.06 -14.94 9.50
N TYR A 9 7.99 -15.14 10.44
CA TYR A 9 7.67 -15.54 11.81
C TYR A 9 6.88 -14.44 12.55
N THR A 10 7.28 -13.17 12.39
CA THR A 10 6.55 -12.05 13.01
C THR A 10 5.14 -11.86 12.42
N SER A 11 4.98 -12.06 11.11
CA SER A 11 3.69 -12.04 10.43
C SER A 11 2.81 -13.20 10.87
N ALA A 12 3.35 -14.42 10.90
CA ALA A 12 2.64 -15.61 11.35
C ALA A 12 2.14 -15.46 12.80
N TRP A 13 2.95 -14.89 13.69
CA TRP A 13 2.54 -14.61 15.07
C TRP A 13 1.35 -13.62 15.15
N LYS A 14 1.38 -12.57 14.32
CA LYS A 14 0.26 -11.61 14.23
C LYS A 14 -1.00 -12.26 13.65
N SER A 15 -0.87 -13.06 12.60
CA SER A 15 -1.98 -13.82 12.00
C SER A 15 -2.63 -14.75 13.02
N LEU A 16 -1.81 -15.50 13.77
CA LEU A 16 -2.28 -16.38 14.84
C LEU A 16 -3.05 -15.61 15.93
N LYS A 17 -2.52 -14.45 16.37
CA LYS A 17 -3.21 -13.59 17.34
C LYS A 17 -4.56 -13.08 16.82
N ASN A 18 -4.65 -12.83 15.52
CA ASN A 18 -5.85 -12.36 14.85
C ASN A 18 -6.79 -13.49 14.40
N ARG A 19 -6.48 -14.76 14.74
CA ARG A 19 -7.22 -15.96 14.31
C ARG A 19 -7.39 -16.07 12.79
N THR A 20 -6.42 -15.56 12.04
CA THR A 20 -6.33 -15.71 10.58
C THR A 20 -5.11 -16.55 10.22
N ALA A 21 -5.16 -17.23 9.07
CA ALA A 21 -4.00 -17.91 8.50
C ALA A 21 -3.67 -17.27 7.15
N THR A 22 -2.39 -16.96 6.95
CA THR A 22 -1.86 -16.29 5.77
C THR A 22 -0.76 -17.14 5.15
N MET A 23 -0.30 -16.78 3.94
CA MET A 23 0.84 -17.45 3.30
C MET A 23 2.06 -17.52 4.23
N ASP A 24 2.37 -16.42 4.92
CA ASP A 24 3.45 -16.34 5.91
C ASP A 24 3.31 -17.35 7.05
N THR A 25 2.08 -17.71 7.43
CA THR A 25 1.81 -18.66 8.51
C THR A 25 2.22 -20.08 8.10
N LEU A 26 1.94 -20.47 6.85
CA LEU A 26 2.35 -21.76 6.31
C LEU A 26 3.88 -21.88 6.26
N VAL A 27 4.54 -20.83 5.78
CA VAL A 27 6.00 -20.77 5.64
C VAL A 27 6.67 -20.85 7.00
N ALA A 28 6.20 -20.06 7.98
CA ALA A 28 6.76 -20.06 9.32
C ALA A 28 6.60 -21.41 10.03
N LEU A 29 5.43 -22.06 9.89
CA LEU A 29 5.21 -23.38 10.47
C LEU A 29 6.08 -24.45 9.82
N GLY A 30 6.08 -24.55 8.49
CA GLY A 30 6.83 -25.59 7.78
C GLY A 30 8.34 -25.46 7.96
N THR A 31 8.88 -24.25 7.78
CA THR A 31 10.31 -24.01 7.94
C THR A 31 10.76 -24.04 9.40
N GLY A 32 9.90 -23.61 10.33
CA GLY A 32 10.14 -23.71 11.76
C GLY A 32 10.17 -25.15 12.24
N ALA A 33 9.19 -25.97 11.84
CA ALA A 33 9.13 -27.39 12.18
C ALA A 33 10.34 -28.15 11.63
N ALA A 34 10.65 -27.98 10.33
CA ALA A 34 11.80 -28.63 9.71
C ALA A 34 13.14 -28.23 10.35
N TRP A 35 13.29 -26.96 10.75
CA TRP A 35 14.50 -26.49 11.45
C TRP A 35 14.61 -27.06 12.86
N LEU A 36 13.52 -27.05 13.64
CA LEU A 36 13.49 -27.60 14.99
C LEU A 36 13.69 -29.11 15.01
N TYR A 37 13.11 -29.83 14.05
CA TYR A 37 13.34 -31.25 13.85
C TYR A 37 14.82 -31.54 13.59
N SER A 38 15.41 -30.83 12.62
CA SER A 38 16.82 -30.99 12.24
C SER A 38 17.76 -30.67 13.41
N MET A 39 17.43 -29.66 14.21
CA MET A 39 18.17 -29.31 15.42
C MET A 39 18.09 -30.43 16.46
N SER A 40 16.90 -30.98 16.67
CA SER A 40 16.67 -32.07 17.64
C SER A 40 17.43 -33.34 17.25
N VAL A 41 17.42 -33.71 15.97
CA VAL A 41 18.19 -34.84 15.43
C VAL A 41 19.70 -34.61 15.59
N ASN A 42 20.18 -33.39 15.40
CA ASN A 42 21.60 -33.07 15.51
C ASN A 42 22.11 -33.10 16.97
N VAL A 43 21.33 -32.58 17.92
CA VAL A 43 21.72 -32.50 19.34
C VAL A 43 21.53 -33.84 20.06
N TRP A 44 20.46 -34.59 19.75
CA TRP A 44 20.15 -35.87 20.39
C TRP A 44 19.97 -37.02 19.38
N PRO A 45 21.00 -37.35 18.58
CA PRO A 45 20.87 -38.37 17.53
C PRO A 45 20.52 -39.76 18.08
N GLN A 46 20.93 -40.05 19.32
CA GLN A 46 20.68 -41.32 20.01
C GLN A 46 19.17 -41.62 20.18
N TRP A 47 18.33 -40.58 20.24
CA TRP A 47 16.89 -40.71 20.48
C TRP A 47 16.10 -40.97 19.20
N PHE A 48 16.75 -40.89 18.04
CA PHE A 48 16.13 -41.12 16.73
C PHE A 48 16.65 -42.43 16.10
N PRO A 49 15.76 -43.27 15.54
CA PRO A 49 16.08 -44.41 14.71
C PRO A 49 17.01 -43.99 13.58
N MET A 50 17.90 -44.89 13.17
CA MET A 50 18.90 -44.56 12.17
C MET A 50 18.28 -44.11 10.84
N GLU A 51 17.10 -44.65 10.51
CA GLU A 51 16.30 -44.31 9.33
C GLU A 51 15.65 -42.92 9.39
N ALA A 52 15.48 -42.34 10.59
CA ALA A 52 14.81 -41.05 10.79
C ALA A 52 15.79 -39.87 10.95
N ARG A 53 17.11 -40.09 10.90
CA ARG A 53 18.12 -39.05 11.17
C ARG A 53 18.39 -38.09 10.00
N HIS A 54 17.44 -37.94 9.08
CA HIS A 54 17.57 -37.01 7.96
C HIS A 54 17.44 -35.56 8.43
N LEU A 55 18.30 -34.67 7.91
CA LEU A 55 18.31 -33.25 8.25
C LEU A 55 17.63 -32.45 7.13
N TYR A 56 16.75 -31.53 7.49
CA TYR A 56 15.94 -30.70 6.59
C TYR A 56 16.31 -29.21 6.65
N TYR A 57 17.54 -28.90 7.09
CA TYR A 57 18.06 -27.54 7.08
C TYR A 57 18.02 -26.92 5.67
N GLU A 58 18.35 -27.71 4.64
CA GLU A 58 18.33 -27.30 3.24
C GLU A 58 16.92 -26.93 2.75
N ALA A 59 15.92 -27.74 3.08
CA ALA A 59 14.54 -27.52 2.67
C ALA A 59 14.03 -26.20 3.24
N SER A 60 14.34 -25.95 4.51
CA SER A 60 13.93 -24.73 5.19
C SER A 60 14.60 -23.48 4.58
N ALA A 61 15.89 -23.58 4.23
CA ALA A 61 16.61 -22.49 3.57
C ALA A 61 16.12 -22.24 2.13
N MET A 62 15.86 -23.30 1.36
CA MET A 62 15.34 -23.21 0.00
C MET A 62 13.95 -22.57 -0.06
N ILE A 63 13.03 -22.98 0.83
CA ILE A 63 11.68 -22.43 0.89
C ILE A 63 11.74 -20.92 1.15
N ILE A 64 12.50 -20.48 2.16
CA ILE A 64 12.65 -19.04 2.45
C ILE A 64 13.29 -18.30 1.28
N GLY A 65 14.34 -18.87 0.67
CA GLY A 65 15.02 -18.26 -0.46
C GLY A 65 14.10 -18.06 -1.66
N LEU A 66 13.33 -19.08 -2.02
CA LEU A 66 12.43 -19.05 -3.18
C LEU A 66 11.26 -18.09 -2.97
N ILE A 67 10.70 -18.04 -1.77
CA ILE A 67 9.58 -17.12 -1.45
C ILE A 67 10.08 -15.67 -1.41
N ASN A 68 11.24 -15.41 -0.81
CA ASN A 68 11.86 -14.08 -0.85
C ASN A 68 12.16 -13.64 -2.28
N LEU A 69 12.62 -14.55 -3.14
CA LEU A 69 12.82 -14.27 -4.56
C LEU A 69 11.48 -13.93 -5.24
N GLY A 70 10.41 -14.67 -4.94
CA GLY A 70 9.05 -14.36 -5.42
C GLY A 70 8.59 -12.97 -5.00
N HIS A 71 8.75 -12.61 -3.73
CA HIS A 71 8.44 -11.27 -3.22
C HIS A 71 9.27 -10.18 -3.90
N MET A 72 10.56 -10.44 -4.16
CA MET A 72 11.42 -9.51 -4.90
C MET A 72 10.93 -9.30 -6.34
N LEU A 73 10.55 -10.37 -7.05
CA LEU A 73 10.01 -10.29 -8.40
C LEU A 73 8.66 -9.54 -8.42
N GLU A 74 7.80 -9.78 -7.43
CA GLU A 74 6.54 -9.05 -7.28
C GLU A 74 6.77 -7.56 -7.04
N ALA A 75 7.69 -7.22 -6.11
CA ALA A 75 8.05 -5.83 -5.82
C ALA A 75 8.60 -5.13 -7.06
N ARG A 76 9.49 -5.79 -7.82
CA ARG A 76 10.05 -5.25 -9.06
C ARG A 76 8.99 -5.06 -10.16
N ALA A 77 7.99 -5.94 -10.23
CA ALA A 77 6.89 -5.79 -11.17
C ALA A 77 5.97 -4.60 -10.84
N ARG A 78 5.86 -4.24 -9.54
CA ARG A 78 5.06 -3.10 -9.07
C ARG A 78 5.68 -1.73 -9.34
N GLU A 79 6.98 -1.64 -9.63
CA GLU A 79 7.66 -0.36 -9.86
C GLU A 79 7.30 0.35 -11.19
N ARG A 80 6.20 -0.02 -11.86
CA ARG A 80 5.67 0.73 -13.02
C ARG A 80 4.93 2.00 -12.57
N SER A 81 5.74 2.97 -12.18
CA SER A 81 5.60 4.44 -12.20
C SER A 81 4.31 5.10 -11.68
N PRO A 82 4.33 5.63 -10.45
CA PRO A 82 3.48 6.74 -10.01
C PRO A 82 3.85 8.11 -10.65
N LYS A 83 4.82 8.16 -11.59
CA LYS A 83 5.28 9.39 -12.26
C LYS A 83 4.17 10.18 -12.98
N ALA A 84 3.09 9.52 -13.38
CA ALA A 84 1.93 10.21 -13.97
C ALA A 84 1.20 11.10 -12.94
N LEU A 85 1.21 10.72 -11.66
CA LEU A 85 0.61 11.51 -10.59
C LEU A 85 1.51 12.66 -10.12
N GLU A 86 2.83 12.52 -10.15
CA GLU A 86 3.75 13.61 -9.80
C GLU A 86 3.62 14.80 -10.75
N ARG A 87 3.37 14.55 -12.05
CA ARG A 87 3.10 15.62 -13.03
C ARG A 87 1.82 16.42 -12.74
N LEU A 88 0.88 15.87 -11.97
CA LEU A 88 -0.31 16.62 -11.54
C LEU A 88 -0.01 17.58 -10.38
N LEU A 89 1.06 17.34 -9.61
CA LEU A 89 1.49 18.23 -8.52
C LEU A 89 2.26 19.46 -9.04
N ASP A 90 2.94 19.34 -10.17
CA ASP A 90 3.60 20.45 -10.90
C ASP A 90 2.60 21.46 -11.51
N LEU A 91 1.29 21.25 -11.33
CA LEU A 91 0.27 22.13 -11.89
C LEU A 91 -0.03 23.34 -11.01
N THR A 92 0.30 23.31 -9.71
CA THR A 92 -0.05 24.39 -8.79
C THR A 92 1.06 25.44 -8.71
N PRO A 93 0.77 26.74 -8.92
CA PRO A 93 1.78 27.78 -8.83
C PRO A 93 2.32 27.94 -7.39
N PRO A 94 3.60 28.28 -7.21
CA PRO A 94 4.21 28.42 -5.88
C PRO A 94 3.76 29.67 -5.12
N THR A 95 3.24 30.67 -5.83
CA THR A 95 2.82 31.96 -5.29
C THR A 95 1.42 32.31 -5.77
N ALA A 96 0.76 33.20 -5.03
CA ALA A 96 -0.57 33.71 -5.37
C ALA A 96 -0.62 35.23 -5.14
N ARG A 97 -1.38 35.94 -5.99
CA ARG A 97 -1.55 37.40 -5.87
C ARG A 97 -2.77 37.70 -5.00
N VAL A 98 -2.54 38.10 -3.76
CA VAL A 98 -3.58 38.47 -2.80
C VAL A 98 -3.84 39.97 -2.91
N VAL A 99 -5.11 40.34 -2.84
CA VAL A 99 -5.57 41.73 -2.84
C VAL A 99 -5.97 42.12 -1.44
N THR A 100 -5.28 43.13 -0.91
CA THR A 100 -5.50 43.70 0.43
C THR A 100 -5.84 45.19 0.30
N ASP A 101 -6.25 45.82 1.41
CA ASP A 101 -6.54 47.26 1.43
C ASP A 101 -5.30 48.11 1.05
N ASP A 102 -4.09 47.59 1.29
CA ASP A 102 -2.81 48.21 0.91
C ASP A 102 -2.43 47.99 -0.57
N GLY A 103 -3.27 47.28 -1.34
CA GLY A 103 -3.01 46.90 -2.73
C GLY A 103 -2.68 45.41 -2.91
N GLU A 104 -2.07 45.08 -4.06
CA GLU A 104 -1.74 43.71 -4.46
C GLU A 104 -0.38 43.28 -3.94
N LYS A 105 -0.33 42.09 -3.33
CA LYS A 105 0.91 41.49 -2.85
C LYS A 105 0.99 40.04 -3.33
N SER A 106 2.16 39.64 -3.84
CA SER A 106 2.45 38.25 -4.16
C SER A 106 2.91 37.55 -2.89
N VAL A 107 2.18 36.52 -2.47
CA VAL A 107 2.48 35.73 -1.26
C VAL A 107 2.71 34.27 -1.62
N PRO A 108 3.51 33.52 -0.83
CA PRO A 108 3.62 32.08 -0.97
C PRO A 108 2.25 31.40 -0.87
N LEU A 109 2.01 30.36 -1.68
CA LEU A 109 0.74 29.62 -1.65
C LEU A 109 0.41 29.05 -0.25
N SER A 110 1.44 28.73 0.53
CA SER A 110 1.30 28.24 1.91
C SER A 110 0.68 29.25 2.88
N GLU A 111 0.70 30.54 2.55
CA GLU A 111 0.15 31.61 3.38
C GLU A 111 -1.31 31.95 3.01
N VAL A 112 -1.81 31.40 1.89
CA VAL A 112 -3.18 31.64 1.43
C VAL A 112 -4.17 30.88 2.31
N GLN A 113 -5.12 31.62 2.88
CA GLN A 113 -6.18 31.08 3.73
C GLN A 113 -7.56 31.25 3.07
N PRO A 114 -8.54 30.40 3.40
CA PRO A 114 -9.93 30.60 2.98
C PRO A 114 -10.43 32.00 3.40
N GLY A 115 -11.20 32.64 2.52
CA GLY A 115 -11.72 33.99 2.71
C GLY A 115 -10.85 35.12 2.15
N MET A 116 -9.57 34.86 1.86
CA MET A 116 -8.71 35.83 1.18
C MET A 116 -9.18 36.10 -0.25
N THR A 117 -9.06 37.35 -0.70
CA THR A 117 -9.34 37.74 -2.08
C THR A 117 -8.07 37.69 -2.89
N LEU A 118 -8.10 37.00 -4.01
CA LEU A 118 -6.97 36.84 -4.92
C LEU A 118 -7.33 37.34 -6.31
N ARG A 119 -6.32 37.81 -7.06
CA ARG A 119 -6.47 38.19 -8.46
C ARG A 119 -5.82 37.17 -9.38
N LEU A 120 -6.55 36.86 -10.45
CA LEU A 120 -6.05 36.13 -11.60
C LEU A 120 -6.09 37.02 -12.83
N THR A 121 -5.11 36.87 -13.71
CA THR A 121 -5.08 37.50 -15.04
C THR A 121 -4.73 36.45 -16.08
N THR A 122 -4.92 36.77 -17.36
CA THR A 122 -4.47 35.97 -18.49
C THR A 122 -3.07 35.35 -18.28
N GLY A 123 -2.99 34.03 -18.46
CA GLY A 123 -1.78 33.21 -18.29
C GLY A 123 -1.61 32.62 -16.89
N ASP A 124 -2.34 33.10 -15.88
CA ASP A 124 -2.24 32.57 -14.53
C ASP A 124 -2.87 31.19 -14.42
N ARG A 125 -2.28 30.34 -13.58
CA ARG A 125 -2.95 29.16 -13.04
C ARG A 125 -3.67 29.51 -11.76
N VAL A 126 -4.85 28.93 -11.59
CA VAL A 126 -5.65 29.09 -10.38
C VAL A 126 -4.94 28.35 -9.21
N PRO A 127 -4.52 29.05 -8.15
CA PRO A 127 -3.73 28.46 -7.06
C PRO A 127 -4.57 27.62 -6.09
N VAL A 128 -5.82 28.03 -5.84
CA VAL A 128 -6.73 27.45 -4.84
C VAL A 128 -8.16 27.49 -5.36
N ASP A 129 -9.04 26.67 -4.81
CA ASP A 129 -10.46 26.72 -5.20
C ASP A 129 -11.12 27.97 -4.59
N GLY A 130 -12.11 28.52 -5.27
CA GLY A 130 -12.81 29.71 -4.82
C GLY A 130 -14.02 30.09 -5.66
N GLU A 131 -14.54 31.28 -5.42
CA GLU A 131 -15.70 31.85 -6.11
C GLU A 131 -15.37 33.25 -6.62
N ILE A 132 -15.72 33.56 -7.86
CA ILE A 132 -15.45 34.86 -8.47
C ILE A 132 -16.32 35.92 -7.81
N THR A 133 -15.66 36.94 -7.27
CA THR A 133 -16.30 38.10 -6.67
C THR A 133 -16.48 39.26 -7.63
N GLN A 134 -15.58 39.42 -8.62
CA GLN A 134 -15.64 40.49 -9.62
C GLN A 134 -14.88 40.10 -10.90
N GLY A 135 -15.33 40.64 -12.04
CA GLY A 135 -14.72 40.45 -13.36
C GLY A 135 -15.22 39.20 -14.08
N ASP A 136 -14.70 39.01 -15.29
CA ASP A 136 -15.01 37.88 -16.16
C ASP A 136 -13.71 37.33 -16.76
N ALA A 137 -13.65 36.00 -16.92
CA ALA A 137 -12.50 35.33 -17.51
C ALA A 137 -12.89 34.03 -18.22
N TRP A 138 -12.08 33.65 -19.21
CA TRP A 138 -12.13 32.35 -19.86
C TRP A 138 -11.13 31.42 -19.19
N LEU A 139 -11.62 30.32 -18.61
CA LEU A 139 -10.79 29.33 -17.92
C LEU A 139 -10.73 28.03 -18.71
N ASP A 140 -9.52 27.54 -18.93
CA ASP A 140 -9.27 26.20 -19.42
C ASP A 140 -9.35 25.20 -18.26
N GLU A 141 -10.45 24.44 -18.22
CA GLU A 141 -10.73 23.41 -17.23
C GLU A 141 -10.50 21.99 -17.77
N ALA A 142 -9.88 21.82 -18.94
CA ALA A 142 -9.75 20.53 -19.63
C ALA A 142 -9.07 19.47 -18.77
N MET A 143 -8.14 19.87 -17.89
CA MET A 143 -7.45 18.97 -16.98
C MET A 143 -8.34 18.38 -15.87
N LEU A 144 -9.46 19.04 -15.54
CA LEU A 144 -10.40 18.61 -14.51
C LEU A 144 -11.67 18.00 -15.12
N THR A 145 -12.22 18.62 -16.16
CA THR A 145 -13.50 18.23 -16.76
C THR A 145 -13.36 17.33 -17.98
N GLY A 146 -12.21 17.39 -18.66
CA GLY A 146 -11.99 16.74 -19.96
C GLY A 146 -12.57 17.51 -21.15
N GLU A 147 -13.17 18.68 -20.92
CA GLU A 147 -13.74 19.51 -21.98
C GLU A 147 -12.66 20.41 -22.60
N PRO A 148 -12.43 20.35 -23.93
CA PRO A 148 -11.33 21.07 -24.57
C PRO A 148 -11.61 22.57 -24.80
N ILE A 149 -12.86 23.01 -24.61
CA ILE A 149 -13.26 24.39 -24.88
C ILE A 149 -13.18 25.17 -23.55
N PRO A 150 -12.45 26.30 -23.49
CA PRO A 150 -12.44 27.14 -22.31
C PRO A 150 -13.86 27.59 -21.93
N GLN A 151 -14.15 27.55 -20.64
CA GLN A 151 -15.43 27.98 -20.10
C GLN A 151 -15.36 29.43 -19.65
N GLN A 152 -16.35 30.24 -20.06
CA GLN A 152 -16.50 31.60 -19.56
C GLN A 152 -17.03 31.55 -18.13
N LYS A 153 -16.39 32.28 -17.22
CA LYS A 153 -16.78 32.41 -15.82
C LYS A 153 -16.93 33.89 -15.47
N SER A 154 -17.93 34.17 -14.65
CA SER A 154 -18.36 35.49 -14.23
C SER A 154 -18.59 35.53 -12.72
N GLN A 155 -19.02 36.67 -12.19
CA GLN A 155 -19.33 36.83 -10.77
C GLN A 155 -20.30 35.75 -10.26
N GLY A 156 -19.93 35.09 -9.17
CA GLY A 156 -20.69 33.98 -8.54
C GLY A 156 -20.28 32.59 -9.04
N ASP A 157 -19.51 32.49 -10.12
CA ASP A 157 -19.05 31.20 -10.63
C ASP A 157 -17.85 30.67 -9.82
N ALA A 158 -17.78 29.34 -9.73
CA ALA A 158 -16.68 28.65 -9.06
C ALA A 158 -15.43 28.59 -9.95
N VAL A 159 -14.26 28.72 -9.32
CA VAL A 159 -12.94 28.51 -9.92
C VAL A 159 -12.20 27.40 -9.18
N HIS A 160 -11.51 26.56 -9.92
CA HIS A 160 -10.88 25.34 -9.39
C HIS A 160 -9.36 25.39 -9.53
N ALA A 161 -8.64 24.92 -8.52
CA ALA A 161 -7.19 24.88 -8.52
C ALA A 161 -6.65 24.02 -9.69
N GLY A 162 -5.62 24.52 -10.36
CA GLY A 162 -4.96 23.85 -11.49
C GLY A 162 -5.54 24.18 -12.87
N THR A 163 -6.64 24.92 -12.96
CA THR A 163 -7.14 25.49 -14.23
C THR A 163 -6.29 26.70 -14.65
N VAL A 164 -6.34 27.08 -15.93
CA VAL A 164 -5.55 28.18 -16.50
C VAL A 164 -6.48 29.28 -16.99
N VAL A 165 -6.19 30.53 -16.66
CA VAL A 165 -6.88 31.69 -17.24
C VAL A 165 -6.34 31.92 -18.65
N GLN A 166 -7.17 31.65 -19.65
CA GLN A 166 -6.85 31.87 -21.07
C GLN A 166 -6.99 33.35 -21.45
N ASP A 167 -8.02 34.02 -20.95
CA ASP A 167 -8.26 35.44 -21.20
C ASP A 167 -9.07 36.08 -20.08
N GLY A 168 -8.88 37.39 -19.85
CA GLY A 168 -9.58 38.17 -18.84
C GLY A 168 -8.85 38.33 -17.50
N SER A 169 -9.57 38.90 -16.53
CA SER A 169 -9.06 39.15 -15.18
C SER A 169 -10.20 39.09 -14.19
N VAL A 170 -10.00 38.34 -13.11
CA VAL A 170 -11.01 38.14 -12.07
C VAL A 170 -10.42 38.32 -10.68
N LEU A 171 -11.25 38.83 -9.78
CA LEU A 171 -11.03 38.78 -8.34
C LEU A 171 -11.90 37.66 -7.80
N PHE A 172 -11.30 36.71 -7.10
CA PHE A 172 -12.01 35.58 -6.52
C PHE A 172 -11.67 35.41 -5.05
N ARG A 173 -12.62 34.91 -4.27
CA ARG A 173 -12.44 34.61 -2.85
C ARG A 173 -12.08 33.14 -2.68
N ALA A 174 -10.98 32.86 -1.99
CA ALA A 174 -10.55 31.49 -1.70
C ALA A 174 -11.60 30.76 -0.84
N SER A 175 -12.02 29.57 -1.26
CA SER A 175 -12.96 28.71 -0.52
C SER A 175 -12.27 27.48 0.06
N ALA A 176 -11.37 26.84 -0.69
CA ALA A 176 -10.61 25.68 -0.24
C ALA A 176 -9.15 25.77 -0.68
N VAL A 177 -8.23 25.57 0.28
CA VAL A 177 -6.79 25.73 0.08
C VAL A 177 -6.04 24.42 0.39
N GLY A 178 -4.84 24.29 -0.18
CA GLY A 178 -3.94 23.15 0.07
C GLY A 178 -4.63 21.81 -0.17
N SER A 179 -4.65 20.97 0.86
CA SER A 179 -5.16 19.59 0.76
C SER A 179 -6.68 19.46 0.63
N HIS A 180 -7.40 20.58 0.76
CA HIS A 180 -8.85 20.65 0.63
C HIS A 180 -9.30 21.06 -0.78
N THR A 181 -8.38 21.36 -1.71
CA THR A 181 -8.76 21.67 -3.11
C THR A 181 -9.33 20.45 -3.82
N THR A 182 -10.11 20.69 -4.86
CA THR A 182 -10.70 19.69 -5.74
C THR A 182 -9.62 18.85 -6.40
N LEU A 183 -8.57 19.49 -6.93
CA LEU A 183 -7.40 18.81 -7.48
C LEU A 183 -6.72 17.89 -6.45
N SER A 184 -6.51 18.36 -5.22
CA SER A 184 -5.93 17.54 -4.14
C SER A 184 -6.81 16.33 -3.80
N ARG A 185 -8.14 16.48 -3.84
CA ARG A 185 -9.09 15.39 -3.64
C ARG A 185 -9.03 14.36 -4.76
N ILE A 186 -8.97 14.80 -6.02
CA ILE A 186 -8.78 13.91 -7.18
C ILE A 186 -7.48 13.13 -7.03
N ILE A 187 -6.37 13.81 -6.73
CA ILE A 187 -5.06 13.18 -6.50
C ILE A 187 -5.13 12.11 -5.40
N ARG A 188 -5.77 12.42 -4.26
CA ARG A 188 -5.95 11.47 -3.15
C ARG A 188 -6.79 10.26 -3.56
N MET A 189 -7.89 10.48 -4.28
CA MET A 189 -8.77 9.41 -4.73
C MET A 189 -8.06 8.46 -5.70
N VAL A 190 -7.29 9.00 -6.65
CA VAL A 190 -6.49 8.19 -7.59
C VAL A 190 -5.40 7.41 -6.85
N ARG A 191 -4.70 8.03 -5.89
CA ARG A 191 -3.73 7.31 -5.04
C ARG A 191 -4.37 6.18 -4.26
N GLN A 192 -5.55 6.42 -3.69
CA GLN A 192 -6.27 5.41 -2.92
C GLN A 192 -6.67 4.23 -3.81
N ALA A 193 -7.18 4.50 -5.03
CA ALA A 193 -7.51 3.47 -6.00
C ALA A 193 -6.28 2.64 -6.44
N GLN A 194 -5.12 3.27 -6.59
CA GLN A 194 -3.86 2.57 -6.94
C GLN A 194 -3.24 1.82 -5.75
N SER A 195 -3.60 2.16 -4.50
CA SER A 195 -3.01 1.58 -3.29
C SER A 195 -3.62 0.24 -2.86
N SER A 196 -4.51 -0.36 -3.65
CA SER A 196 -5.09 -1.66 -3.31
C SER A 196 -4.06 -2.78 -3.39
N LYS A 197 -4.06 -3.68 -2.39
CA LYS A 197 -3.26 -4.93 -2.43
C LYS A 197 -3.57 -5.69 -3.74
N PRO A 198 -2.56 -6.24 -4.45
CA PRO A 198 -2.79 -7.01 -5.66
C PRO A 198 -3.71 -8.18 -5.38
N GLU A 199 -4.62 -8.41 -6.32
CA GLU A 199 -5.62 -9.46 -6.26
C GLU A 199 -4.99 -10.85 -6.12
N ILE A 200 -3.80 -11.07 -6.72
CA ILE A 200 -3.07 -12.36 -6.66
C ILE A 200 -2.60 -12.67 -5.24
N GLY A 201 -2.05 -11.69 -4.51
CA GLY A 201 -1.61 -11.89 -3.12
C GLY A 201 -2.79 -12.20 -2.19
N GLN A 202 -3.94 -11.56 -2.43
CA GLN A 202 -5.16 -11.84 -1.68
C GLN A 202 -5.71 -13.26 -1.97
N LEU A 203 -5.56 -13.75 -3.20
CA LEU A 203 -5.94 -15.12 -3.56
C LEU A 203 -5.08 -16.16 -2.82
N ALA A 204 -3.75 -15.94 -2.77
CA ALA A 204 -2.82 -16.81 -2.06
C ALA A 204 -3.13 -16.88 -0.55
N ASP A 205 -3.47 -15.74 0.06
CA ASP A 205 -3.90 -15.67 1.46
C ASP A 205 -5.23 -16.42 1.69
N LYS A 206 -6.21 -16.29 0.78
CA LYS A 206 -7.49 -17.03 0.87
C LYS A 206 -7.28 -18.55 0.81
N ILE A 207 -6.42 -19.03 -0.10
CA ILE A 207 -6.09 -20.44 -0.19
C ILE A 207 -5.41 -20.90 1.10
N SER A 208 -4.44 -20.12 1.59
CA SER A 208 -3.71 -20.41 2.83
C SER A 208 -4.63 -20.45 4.05
N ALA A 209 -5.66 -19.60 4.10
CA ALA A 209 -6.62 -19.55 5.20
C ALA A 209 -7.38 -20.87 5.40
N ILE A 210 -7.57 -21.66 4.34
CA ILE A 210 -8.20 -22.99 4.40
C ILE A 210 -7.14 -24.09 4.49
N PHE A 211 -6.08 -23.98 3.68
CA PHE A 211 -5.04 -25.00 3.58
C PHE A 211 -4.28 -25.19 4.90
N VAL A 212 -3.90 -24.11 5.58
CA VAL A 212 -3.10 -24.18 6.82
C VAL A 212 -3.85 -24.92 7.94
N PRO A 213 -5.10 -24.57 8.29
CA PRO A 213 -5.86 -25.33 9.30
C PRO A 213 -6.04 -26.81 8.94
N VAL A 214 -6.27 -27.12 7.65
CA VAL A 214 -6.45 -28.50 7.19
C VAL A 214 -5.16 -29.30 7.37
N VAL A 215 -4.00 -28.76 6.95
CA VAL A 215 -2.71 -29.44 7.10
C VAL A 215 -2.35 -29.63 8.57
N VAL A 216 -2.56 -28.60 9.41
CA VAL A 216 -2.35 -28.73 10.86
C VAL A 216 -3.28 -29.78 11.47
N GLY A 217 -4.53 -29.84 11.02
CA GLY A 217 -5.49 -30.88 11.44
C GLY A 217 -5.02 -32.28 11.08
N ILE A 218 -4.55 -32.48 9.85
CA ILE A 218 -4.00 -33.77 9.39
C ILE A 218 -2.74 -34.14 10.19
N ALA A 219 -1.84 -33.19 10.42
CA ALA A 219 -0.63 -33.40 11.21
C ALA A 219 -0.96 -33.85 12.65
N LEU A 220 -1.89 -33.16 13.32
CA LEU A 220 -2.34 -33.52 14.67
C LEU A 220 -3.05 -34.88 14.71
N LEU A 221 -3.88 -35.19 13.71
CA LEU A 221 -4.53 -36.50 13.60
C LEU A 221 -3.51 -37.62 13.38
N SER A 222 -2.55 -37.40 12.49
CA SER A 222 -1.48 -38.36 12.23
C SER A 222 -0.63 -38.58 13.49
N ALA A 223 -0.26 -37.48 14.18
CA ALA A 223 0.44 -37.52 15.46
C ALA A 223 -0.33 -38.35 16.50
N ALA A 224 -1.64 -38.13 16.63
CA ALA A 224 -2.48 -38.87 17.56
C ALA A 224 -2.52 -40.37 17.22
N ILE A 225 -2.70 -40.73 15.94
CA ILE A 225 -2.74 -42.13 15.50
C ILE A 225 -1.42 -42.84 15.84
N TRP A 226 -0.28 -42.23 15.53
CA TRP A 226 1.03 -42.84 15.80
C TRP A 226 1.40 -42.85 17.28
N TYR A 227 0.91 -41.87 18.06
CA TYR A 227 1.06 -41.90 19.50
C TYR A 227 0.31 -43.06 20.15
N PHE A 228 -0.93 -43.33 19.72
CA PHE A 228 -1.77 -44.39 20.32
C PHE A 228 -1.52 -45.79 19.74
N PHE A 229 -1.21 -45.90 18.45
CA PHE A 229 -1.12 -47.17 17.73
C PHE A 229 0.27 -47.48 17.16
N GLY A 230 1.25 -46.57 17.33
CA GLY A 230 2.58 -46.73 16.77
C GLY A 230 3.46 -47.74 17.52
N PRO A 231 4.46 -48.33 16.83
CA PRO A 231 5.46 -49.20 17.45
C PRO A 231 6.36 -48.40 18.43
N ALA A 232 6.84 -49.07 19.48
CA ALA A 232 7.76 -48.44 20.43
C ALA A 232 9.12 -48.11 19.75
N PRO A 233 9.72 -46.92 19.96
CA PRO A 233 9.28 -45.80 20.81
C PRO A 233 8.29 -44.83 20.12
N GLN A 234 7.08 -44.72 20.69
CA GLN A 234 5.94 -43.99 20.13
C GLN A 234 6.20 -42.48 19.96
N ILE A 235 6.89 -41.84 20.90
CA ILE A 235 7.18 -40.39 20.89
C ILE A 235 8.02 -40.00 19.68
N VAL A 236 8.94 -40.88 19.28
CA VAL A 236 9.87 -40.61 18.19
C VAL A 236 9.14 -40.73 16.84
N TYR A 237 8.37 -41.79 16.63
CA TYR A 237 7.58 -41.94 15.40
C TYR A 237 6.51 -40.84 15.26
N THR A 238 5.92 -40.41 16.38
CA THR A 238 4.99 -39.28 16.41
C THR A 238 5.67 -37.99 15.92
N LEU A 239 6.89 -37.70 16.37
CA LEU A 239 7.63 -36.48 16.02
C LEU A 239 8.20 -36.49 14.58
N VAL A 240 8.39 -37.67 13.98
CA VAL A 240 8.85 -37.81 12.58
C VAL A 240 7.71 -37.58 11.58
N ILE A 241 6.48 -37.90 11.98
CA ILE A 241 5.32 -37.95 11.07
C ILE A 241 4.44 -36.70 11.20
N ALA A 242 4.42 -36.06 12.37
CA ALA A 242 3.71 -34.80 12.61
C ALA A 242 4.42 -33.60 11.97
#